data_AF-A0A0D6MJF9-F1
#
_entry.id   AF-A0A0D6MJF9-F1
#
_cell.length_a   1.000
_cell.length_b   1.000
_cell.length_c   1.000
_cell.angle_alpha   90.00
_cell.angle_beta   90.00
_cell.angle_gamma   90.00
#
_symmetry.space_group_name_H-M   'P 1'
#
loop_
_entity.id
_entity.type
_entity.pdbx_description
1 polymer ?
#
loop_
_entity_poly.entity_id
_entity_poly.type
_entity_poly.pdbx_seq_one_letter_code
_entity_poly.pdbx_strand_id
1 'polypeptide(L)' 'MRLHQLCHAAIHARFSEAEIARRLASPEALQADEELARFIAWVRKRPDDFHAPTRRSKGKRGPKRGKGA' A
#
# COMPACT_ATOMS: atom_id res chain seq x y z
N MET A 1 -9.85 0.13 -12.41
CA MET A 1 -8.49 0.67 -12.59
C MET A 1 -7.48 -0.41 -12.23
N ARG A 2 -6.47 -0.67 -13.06
CA ARG A 2 -5.43 -1.66 -12.73
C ARG A 2 -4.31 -0.96 -11.97
N LEU A 3 -4.25 -1.18 -10.65
CA LEU A 3 -3.13 -0.75 -9.82
C LEU A 3 -2.12 -1.89 -9.76
N HIS A 4 -0.83 -1.59 -9.89
CA HIS A 4 0.22 -2.60 -9.75
C HIS A 4 0.17 -3.20 -8.33
N GLN A 5 0.37 -4.51 -8.21
CA GLN A 5 0.32 -5.24 -6.93
C GLN A 5 1.22 -4.64 -5.85
N LEU A 6 2.39 -4.13 -6.24
CA LEU A 6 3.32 -3.45 -5.34
C LEU A 6 2.73 -2.20 -4.69
N CYS A 7 2.08 -1.36 -5.50
CA CYS A 7 1.45 -0.13 -5.03
C CYS A 7 0.29 -0.44 -4.08
N HIS A 8 -0.52 -1.44 -4.43
CA HIS A 8 -1.64 -1.88 -3.59
C HIS A 8 -1.15 -2.41 -2.24
N ALA A 9 -0.15 -3.29 -2.25
CA ALA A 9 0.43 -3.85 -1.03
C ALA A 9 1.08 -2.77 -0.14
N ALA A 10 1.69 -1.75 -0.74
CA ALA A 10 2.32 -0.66 0.00
C ALA A 10 1.30 0.30 0.63
N ILE A 11 0.16 0.54 -0.03
CA ILE A 11 -0.95 1.32 0.54
C ILE A 11 -1.50 0.59 1.78
N HIS A 12 -1.81 -0.70 1.68
CA HIS A 12 -2.29 -1.50 2.82
C HIS A 12 -1.25 -1.75 3.92
N ALA A 13 0.04 -1.60 3.60
CA ALA A 13 1.09 -1.68 4.62
C ALA A 13 1.14 -0.43 5.52
N ARG A 14 0.71 0.72 4.98
CA ARG A 14 0.72 2.03 5.68
C ARG A 14 -0.63 2.35 6.31
N PHE A 15 -1.70 2.19 5.55
CA PHE A 15 -3.05 2.57 5.94
C PHE A 15 -3.96 1.36 6.15
N SER A 16 -4.87 1.46 7.11
CA SER A 16 -5.98 0.51 7.24
C SER A 16 -7.06 0.79 6.18
N GLU A 17 -7.92 -0.20 5.91
CA GLU A 17 -9.07 -0.02 5.01
C GLU A 17 -9.98 1.13 5.45
N ALA A 18 -10.18 1.32 6.76
CA ALA A 18 -11.01 2.39 7.28
C ALA A 18 -10.39 3.79 7.03
N GLU A 19 -9.07 3.92 7.13
CA GLU A 19 -8.37 5.17 6.81
C GLU A 19 -8.44 5.47 5.32
N ILE A 20 -8.26 4.45 4.47
CA ILE A 20 -8.36 4.59 3.02
C ILE A 20 -9.77 5.04 2.64
N ALA A 21 -10.79 4.36 3.14
CA ALA A 21 -12.19 4.69 2.84
C ALA A 21 -12.60 6.08 3.31
N ARG A 22 -12.05 6.58 4.43
CA ARG A 22 -12.42 7.88 4.99
C ARG A 22 -11.67 9.06 4.40
N ARG A 23 -10.38 8.90 4.10
CA ARG A 23 -9.48 10.02 3.78
C ARG A 23 -8.77 9.89 2.44
N LEU A 24 -8.66 8.68 1.89
CA LEU A 24 -7.88 8.39 0.69
C LEU A 24 -8.70 7.69 -0.40
N ALA A 25 -9.99 7.99 -0.46
CA ALA A 25 -10.93 7.36 -1.39
C ALA A 25 -10.78 7.84 -2.85
N SER A 26 -9.94 8.85 -3.10
CA SER A 26 -9.66 9.38 -4.44
C SER A 26 -8.16 9.49 -4.73
N PRO A 27 -7.75 9.46 -6.01
CA PRO A 27 -6.36 9.65 -6.43
C PRO A 27 -5.74 10.97 -5.98
N GLU A 28 -6.55 12.04 -5.91
CA GLU A 28 -6.13 13.37 -5.48
C GLU A 28 -5.83 13.36 -3.98
N ALA A 29 -6.67 12.69 -3.20
CA ALA A 29 -6.46 12.54 -1.75
C ALA A 29 -5.21 11.69 -1.44
N LEU A 30 -4.97 10.64 -2.24
CA LEU A 30 -3.74 9.84 -2.17
C LEU A 30 -2.48 10.67 -2.51
N GLN A 31 -2.58 11.64 -3.41
CA GLN A 31 -1.47 12.54 -3.78
C GLN A 31 -1.29 13.70 -2.78
N ALA A 32 -2.33 14.09 -2.07
CA ALA A 32 -2.28 15.14 -1.05
C ALA A 32 -1.61 14.66 0.25
N ASP A 33 -1.62 13.35 0.52
CA ASP A 33 -0.94 12.78 1.68
C ASP A 33 0.58 12.77 1.48
N GLU A 34 1.33 13.43 2.37
CA GLU A 34 2.79 13.57 2.20
C GLU A 34 3.56 12.25 2.28
N GLU A 35 3.09 11.28 3.07
CA GLU A 35 3.75 9.99 3.21
C GLU A 35 3.57 9.16 1.93
N LEU A 36 2.36 9.17 1.40
CA LEU A 36 2.03 8.48 0.17
C LEU A 36 2.60 9.18 -1.07
N ALA A 37 2.59 10.51 -1.13
CA ALA A 37 3.19 11.28 -2.22
C ALA A 37 4.69 10.99 -2.35
N ARG A 38 5.42 10.91 -1.22
CA ARG A 38 6.83 10.50 -1.20
C ARG A 38 7.02 9.08 -1.75
N PHE A 39 6.13 8.17 -1.39
CA PHE A 39 6.16 6.80 -1.94
C PHE A 39 5.88 6.79 -3.44
N ILE A 40 4.85 7.49 -3.92
CA ILE A 40 4.50 7.57 -5.34
C ILE A 40 5.66 8.17 -6.14
N ALA A 41 6.27 9.26 -5.66
CA ALA A 41 7.41 9.89 -6.31
C ALA A 41 8.62 8.93 -6.41
N TRP A 42 8.82 8.09 -5.40
CA TRP A 42 9.85 7.06 -5.43
C TRP A 42 9.49 5.88 -6.35
N VAL A 43 8.21 5.48 -6.41
CA VAL A 43 7.74 4.44 -7.35
C VAL A 43 7.94 4.90 -8.79
N ARG A 44 7.63 6.16 -9.10
CA ARG A 44 7.81 6.75 -10.45
C ARG A 44 9.26 6.77 -10.93
N LYS A 45 10.24 6.65 -10.04
CA LYS A 45 11.67 6.59 -10.40
C LYS A 45 12.16 5.17 -10.73
N ARG A 46 11.29 4.17 -10.67
CA ARG A 46 11.64 2.77 -10.89
C ARG A 46 11.23 2.30 -12.28
N PRO A 47 11.97 1.36 -12.88
CA PRO A 47 11.59 0.75 -14.14
C PRO A 47 10.29 -0.07 -14.00
N ASP A 48 9.55 -0.22 -15.09
CA ASP A 48 8.22 -0.87 -15.10
C ASP A 48 8.25 -2.35 -14.67
N ASP A 49 9.40 -3.01 -14.82
CA ASP A 49 9.68 -4.39 -14.36
C ASP A 49 10.13 -4.47 -12.89
N PHE A 50 10.09 -3.37 -12.14
CA PHE A 50 10.63 -3.35 -10.78
C PHE A 50 9.70 -4.04 -9.77
N HIS A 51 10.13 -5.21 -9.29
CA HIS A 51 9.45 -5.95 -8.23
C HIS A 51 10.14 -5.75 -6.87
N ALA A 52 9.54 -4.95 -5.97
CA ALA A 52 10.02 -4.80 -4.60
C ALA A 52 9.28 -5.76 -3.64
N PRO A 53 9.98 -6.43 -2.72
CA PRO A 53 9.31 -7.11 -1.63
C PRO A 53 8.70 -6.07 -0.67
N THR A 54 7.38 -5.96 -0.63
CA THR A 54 6.65 -5.21 0.41
C THR A 54 6.69 -5.99 1.71
N ARG A 55 7.73 -5.77 2.51
CA ARG A 55 7.85 -6.34 3.84
C ARG A 55 6.80 -5.65 4.73
N ARG A 56 5.68 -6.34 5.00
CA ARG A 56 4.66 -5.86 5.94
C ARG A 56 5.33 -5.54 7.28
N SER A 57 5.13 -4.31 7.78
CA SER A 57 5.64 -3.86 9.06
C SER A 57 5.28 -4.87 10.15
N LYS A 58 6.27 -5.31 10.93
CA LYS A 58 6.21 -6.48 11.85
C LYS A 58 5.16 -6.32 12.97
N GLY A 59 4.53 -5.16 13.11
CA GLY A 59 3.56 -4.81 14.15
C GLY A 59 2.08 -5.06 13.84
N LYS A 60 1.69 -5.34 12.58
CA LYS A 60 0.28 -5.67 12.23
C LYS A 60 0.14 -7.10 11.70
N ARG A 61 0.47 -8.09 12.55
CA ARG A 61 0.07 -9.48 12.32
C ARG A 61 -1.44 -9.59 12.60
N GLY A 62 -2.25 -9.48 11.55
CA GLY A 62 -3.63 -9.98 11.60
C GLY A 62 -3.64 -11.47 11.97
N PRO A 63 -4.71 -11.99 12.60
CA PRO A 63 -4.72 -13.33 13.16
C PRO A 63 -4.41 -14.34 12.05
N LYS A 64 -3.44 -15.23 12.32
CA LYS A 64 -3.17 -16.36 11.44
C LYS A 64 -4.42 -17.23 11.43
N ARG A 65 -5.18 -17.21 10.33
CA ARG A 65 -6.15 -18.27 10.05
C ARG A 65 -5.35 -19.56 9.92
N GLY A 66 -5.37 -20.36 10.98
CA GLY A 66 -4.80 -21.69 11.02
C GLY A 66 -5.44 -22.52 9.90
N LYS A 67 -4.58 -23.15 9.10
CA LYS A 67 -4.97 -24.29 8.27
C LYS A 67 -4.81 -25.51 9.18
N GLY A 68 -5.90 -26.15 9.53
CA GLY A 68 -5.93 -27.33 10.38
C GLY A 68 -7.22 -28.12 10.19
N ALA A 69 -7.04 -29.38 9.78
CA ALA A 69 -7.99 -30.43 9.44
C ALA A 69 -8.69 -30.29 8.07
#